data_AF-G2PK71-F1
#
_entry.id   AF-G2PK71-F1
#
_cell.length_a   1.000
_cell.length_b   1.000
_cell.length_c   1.000
_cell.angle_alpha   90.00
_cell.angle_beta   90.00
_cell.angle_gamma   90.00
#
_symmetry.space_group_name_H-M   'P 1'
#
loop_
_entity.id
_entity.type
_entity.pdbx_description
1 polymer ?
#
loop_
_entity_poly.entity_id
_entity_poly.type
_entity_poly.pdbx_seq_one_letter_code
_entity_poly.pdbx_strand_id
1 'polypeptide(L)'
;MAECIECGEYTKFEGGLCYPCYKNQNISKTQEEKDDSEKKGLSDKDFNYRYGMIKGRIAETLIQELFLSLDYNVFRYGMENTIPGIMELLKGVRSDVAQEIRRMPDFVIQDQRSKAVYFLEVKFRASGEFKLKDLPENYPYENAYIILVSKKHIKCITVTELMEGKEITANSKNYLGSRKEFDLDKKVIIDFCNFAVQFFENV
;
A
#
# COMPACT_ATOMS: atom_id res chain seq x y z
N MET A 1 -57.71 -17.21 -32.50
CA MET A 1 -56.36 -16.62 -32.36
C MET A 1 -56.18 -16.30 -30.89
N ALA A 2 -55.00 -16.50 -30.31
CA ALA A 2 -54.82 -16.19 -28.90
C ALA A 2 -54.80 -14.67 -28.69
N GLU A 3 -55.48 -14.21 -27.64
CA GLU A 3 -55.62 -12.79 -27.30
C GLU A 3 -54.88 -12.47 -26.00
N CYS A 4 -54.28 -11.28 -25.95
CA CYS A 4 -53.55 -10.78 -24.80
C CYS A 4 -54.50 -10.65 -23.63
N ILE A 5 -54.15 -11.26 -22.50
CA ILE A 5 -54.98 -11.23 -21.29
C ILE A 5 -55.18 -9.83 -20.70
N GLU A 6 -54.38 -8.85 -21.11
CA GLU A 6 -54.39 -7.49 -20.56
C GLU A 6 -55.06 -6.46 -21.50
N CYS A 7 -54.92 -6.60 -22.81
CA CYS A 7 -55.44 -5.62 -23.77
C CYS A 7 -56.22 -6.21 -24.96
N GLY A 8 -56.36 -7.54 -25.05
CA GLY A 8 -57.10 -8.22 -26.13
C GLY A 8 -56.38 -8.27 -27.49
N GLU A 9 -55.21 -7.65 -27.63
CA GLU A 9 -54.41 -7.72 -28.87
C GLU A 9 -53.93 -9.13 -29.18
N TYR A 10 -53.65 -9.41 -30.45
CA TYR A 10 -53.14 -10.72 -30.87
C TYR A 10 -51.85 -11.09 -30.12
N THR A 11 -51.82 -12.31 -29.58
CA THR A 11 -50.63 -12.92 -29.02
C THR A 11 -50.41 -14.31 -29.59
N LYS A 12 -49.17 -14.79 -29.50
CA LYS A 12 -48.78 -16.10 -30.02
C LYS A 12 -49.16 -17.25 -29.08
N PHE A 13 -49.45 -16.96 -27.80
CA PHE A 13 -49.65 -17.96 -26.76
C PHE A 13 -51.00 -17.77 -26.05
N GLU A 14 -51.80 -18.83 -25.91
CA GLU A 14 -53.04 -18.77 -25.12
C GLU A 14 -52.74 -18.44 -23.66
N GLY A 15 -53.43 -17.44 -23.11
CA GLY A 15 -53.16 -16.92 -21.77
C GLY A 15 -51.91 -16.04 -21.66
N GLY A 16 -51.26 -15.69 -22.78
CA GLY A 16 -50.05 -14.86 -22.81
C GLY A 16 -50.33 -13.35 -22.93
N LEU A 17 -49.27 -12.55 -22.76
CA LEU A 17 -49.29 -11.10 -23.01
C LEU A 17 -48.81 -10.79 -24.44
N CYS A 18 -49.29 -9.69 -25.02
CA CYS A 18 -48.69 -9.13 -26.23
C CYS A 18 -47.36 -8.43 -25.90
N TYR A 19 -46.52 -8.20 -26.91
CA TYR A 19 -45.18 -7.62 -26.72
C TYR A 19 -45.19 -6.26 -25.98
N PRO A 20 -46.11 -5.31 -26.27
CA PRO A 20 -46.22 -4.07 -25.50
C PRO A 20 -46.56 -4.27 -24.01
N CYS A 21 -47.56 -5.10 -23.70
CA CYS A 21 -47.97 -5.38 -22.31
C CYS A 21 -46.88 -6.13 -21.55
N TYR A 22 -46.23 -7.10 -22.18
CA TYR A 22 -45.07 -7.79 -21.61
C TYR A 22 -43.92 -6.82 -21.28
N LYS A 23 -43.65 -5.85 -22.16
CA LYS A 23 -42.61 -4.84 -21.93
C LYS A 23 -42.98 -3.88 -20.79
N ASN A 24 -44.24 -3.47 -20.70
CA ASN A 24 -44.71 -2.59 -19.62
C ASN A 24 -44.71 -3.27 -18.25
N GLN A 25 -45.04 -4.56 -18.16
CA GLN A 25 -44.89 -5.33 -16.93
C GLN A 25 -43.41 -5.51 -16.53
N ASN A 26 -42.51 -5.65 -17.50
CA ASN A 26 -41.08 -5.70 -17.20
C ASN A 26 -40.53 -4.33 -16.78
N ILE A 27 -41.04 -3.21 -17.31
CA ILE A 27 -40.66 -1.85 -16.90
C ILE A 27 -41.11 -1.56 -15.47
N SER A 28 -42.30 -2.02 -15.08
CA SER A 28 -42.80 -1.88 -13.71
C SER A 28 -42.13 -2.85 -12.73
N LYS A 29 -41.66 -4.03 -13.18
CA LYS A 29 -40.78 -4.91 -12.39
C LYS A 29 -39.33 -4.43 -12.30
N THR A 30 -38.82 -3.65 -13.26
CA THR A 30 -37.44 -3.09 -13.21
C THR A 30 -37.27 -1.94 -12.21
N GLN A 31 -38.35 -1.46 -11.57
CA GLN A 31 -38.24 -0.44 -10.52
C GLN A 31 -38.24 -0.99 -9.09
N GLU A 32 -38.48 -2.30 -8.88
CA GLU A 32 -38.45 -2.93 -7.55
C GLU A 32 -37.46 -4.09 -7.39
N GLU A 33 -36.86 -4.60 -8.47
CA GLU A 33 -35.65 -5.42 -8.36
C GLU A 33 -34.43 -4.51 -8.38
N LYS A 34 -34.06 -4.00 -7.19
CA LYS A 34 -32.66 -3.69 -6.91
C LYS A 34 -31.89 -4.96 -7.21
N ASP A 35 -31.25 -4.95 -8.37
CA ASP A 35 -30.27 -5.92 -8.80
C ASP A 35 -29.18 -5.98 -7.71
N ASP A 36 -29.41 -6.86 -6.74
CA ASP A 36 -28.42 -7.38 -5.81
C ASP A 36 -27.58 -8.43 -6.56
N SER A 37 -27.22 -8.10 -7.81
CA SER A 37 -26.13 -8.74 -8.52
C SER A 37 -24.89 -8.44 -7.69
N GLU A 38 -24.59 -9.41 -6.83
CA GLU A 38 -23.39 -9.52 -6.01
C GLU A 38 -22.25 -8.73 -6.64
N LYS A 39 -21.91 -7.57 -6.07
CA LYS A 39 -20.69 -6.86 -6.44
C LYS A 39 -19.52 -7.78 -6.11
N LYS A 40 -19.15 -8.66 -7.05
CA LYS A 40 -18.01 -9.59 -6.99
C LYS A 40 -16.65 -8.88 -7.12
N GLY A 41 -16.58 -7.63 -6.69
CA GLY A 41 -15.40 -6.77 -6.76
C GLY A 41 -15.13 -6.09 -5.44
N LEU A 42 -13.90 -5.61 -5.27
CA LEU A 42 -13.54 -4.77 -4.13
C LEU A 42 -14.35 -3.48 -4.17
N SER A 43 -14.78 -3.00 -3.00
CA SER A 43 -15.26 -1.62 -2.89
C SER A 43 -14.11 -0.65 -3.20
N ASP A 44 -14.42 0.58 -3.63
CA ASP A 44 -13.37 1.59 -3.88
C ASP A 44 -12.48 1.82 -2.65
N LYS A 45 -13.06 1.72 -1.46
CA LYS A 45 -12.33 1.82 -0.19
C LYS A 45 -11.35 0.68 -0.01
N ASP A 46 -11.79 -0.56 -0.26
CA ASP A 46 -10.93 -1.74 -0.15
C ASP A 46 -9.86 -1.77 -1.23
N PHE A 47 -10.20 -1.33 -2.44
CA PHE A 47 -9.26 -1.18 -3.54
C PHE A 47 -8.13 -0.21 -3.14
N ASN A 48 -8.47 1.01 -2.70
CA ASN A 48 -7.48 2.01 -2.30
C ASN A 48 -6.60 1.55 -1.13
N TYR A 49 -7.20 0.90 -0.13
CA TYR A 49 -6.46 0.34 1.00
C TYR A 49 -5.46 -0.75 0.56
N ARG A 50 -5.93 -1.72 -0.24
CA ARG A 50 -5.08 -2.81 -0.75
C ARG A 50 -4.01 -2.28 -1.68
N TYR A 51 -4.34 -1.33 -2.56
CA TYR A 51 -3.38 -0.68 -3.44
C TYR A 51 -2.28 0.04 -2.64
N GLY A 52 -2.62 0.74 -1.56
CA GLY A 52 -1.66 1.35 -0.65
C GLY A 52 -0.71 0.32 0.00
N MET A 53 -1.24 -0.80 0.48
CA MET A 53 -0.40 -1.88 1.04
C MET A 53 0.54 -2.49 -0.01
N ILE A 54 0.07 -2.67 -1.24
CA ILE A 54 0.89 -3.19 -2.34
C ILE A 54 2.05 -2.23 -2.64
N LYS A 55 1.80 -0.91 -2.69
CA LYS A 55 2.87 0.09 -2.86
C LYS A 55 3.93 -0.02 -1.76
N GLY A 56 3.51 -0.18 -0.51
CA GLY A 56 4.41 -0.40 0.64
C GLY A 56 5.29 -1.63 0.46
N ARG A 57 4.68 -2.79 0.17
CA ARG A 57 5.40 -4.05 -0.05
C ARG A 57 6.39 -3.99 -1.22
N ILE A 58 6.03 -3.31 -2.31
CA ILE A 58 6.95 -3.10 -3.44
C ILE A 58 8.14 -2.25 -2.99
N ALA A 59 7.91 -1.17 -2.24
CA ALA A 59 8.98 -0.31 -1.72
C ALA A 59 9.89 -1.08 -0.74
N GLU A 60 9.33 -1.84 0.20
CA GLU A 60 10.09 -2.71 1.11
C GLU A 60 10.95 -3.73 0.35
N THR A 61 10.35 -4.40 -0.64
CA THR A 61 11.07 -5.38 -1.47
C THR A 61 12.20 -4.73 -2.25
N LEU A 62 11.96 -3.55 -2.83
CA LEU A 62 12.99 -2.77 -3.51
C LEU A 62 14.18 -2.47 -2.59
N ILE A 63 13.93 -2.03 -1.36
CA ILE A 63 14.98 -1.71 -0.39
C ILE A 63 15.69 -2.97 0.12
N GLN A 64 14.96 -4.06 0.34
CA GLN A 64 15.54 -5.35 0.69
C GLN A 64 16.57 -5.80 -0.36
N GLU A 65 16.16 -5.85 -1.64
CA GLU A 65 17.04 -6.26 -2.73
C GLU A 65 18.22 -5.30 -2.93
N LEU A 66 18.02 -4.00 -2.71
CA LEU A 66 19.09 -2.99 -2.74
C LEU A 66 20.19 -3.34 -1.74
N PHE A 67 19.83 -3.55 -0.48
CA PHE A 67 20.82 -3.85 0.57
C PHE A 67 21.45 -5.24 0.39
N LEU A 68 20.69 -6.25 -0.04
CA LEU A 68 21.24 -7.56 -0.38
C LEU A 68 22.29 -7.47 -1.50
N SER A 69 22.03 -6.65 -2.53
CA SER A 69 22.99 -6.43 -3.64
C SER A 69 24.27 -5.69 -3.21
N LEU A 70 24.26 -5.06 -2.04
CA LEU A 70 25.36 -4.29 -1.46
C LEU A 70 26.05 -5.03 -0.31
N ASP A 71 25.91 -6.36 -0.27
CA ASP A 71 26.53 -7.25 0.70
C ASP A 71 26.07 -7.04 2.16
N TYR A 72 24.82 -6.61 2.34
CA TYR A 72 24.18 -6.60 3.66
C TYR A 72 23.39 -7.88 3.91
N ASN A 73 23.40 -8.34 5.15
CA ASN A 73 22.36 -9.25 5.63
C ASN A 73 21.10 -8.44 5.91
N VAL A 74 19.94 -8.88 5.42
CA VAL A 74 18.66 -8.20 5.61
C VAL A 74 17.67 -9.13 6.30
N PHE A 75 17.15 -8.73 7.45
CA PHE A 75 16.18 -9.48 8.24
C PHE A 75 14.89 -8.69 8.35
N ARG A 76 13.76 -9.30 7.95
CA ARG A 76 12.42 -8.74 8.19
C ARG A 76 12.14 -8.76 9.69
N TYR A 77 12.02 -7.59 10.29
CA TYR A 77 11.88 -7.44 11.74
C TYR A 77 10.43 -7.26 12.17
N GLY A 78 9.61 -6.57 11.36
CA GLY A 78 8.18 -6.39 11.63
C GLY A 78 7.44 -7.72 11.79
N MET A 79 6.63 -7.83 12.86
CA MET A 79 5.93 -9.06 13.23
C MET A 79 4.91 -9.55 12.20
N GLU A 80 4.40 -8.65 11.35
CA GLU A 80 3.51 -8.97 10.24
C GLU A 80 4.15 -9.89 9.19
N ASN A 81 5.48 -9.97 9.16
CA ASN A 81 6.22 -10.93 8.33
C ASN A 81 6.29 -12.32 8.95
N THR A 82 6.16 -12.43 10.28
CA THR A 82 6.25 -13.70 11.01
C THR A 82 4.88 -14.34 11.20
N ILE A 83 3.87 -13.53 11.53
CA ILE A 83 2.52 -14.00 11.84
C ILE A 83 1.52 -13.38 10.85
N PRO A 84 1.07 -14.13 9.84
CA PRO A 84 0.04 -13.67 8.91
C PRO A 84 -1.22 -13.21 9.65
N GLY A 85 -1.75 -12.05 9.29
CA GLY A 85 -2.99 -11.51 9.86
C GLY A 85 -2.84 -10.87 11.26
N ILE A 86 -1.64 -10.83 11.85
CA ILE A 86 -1.45 -10.21 13.18
C ILE A 86 -1.92 -8.75 13.21
N MET A 87 -1.71 -7.98 12.13
CA MET A 87 -2.20 -6.60 12.04
C MET A 87 -3.72 -6.49 12.09
N GLU A 88 -4.44 -7.47 11.54
CA GLU A 88 -5.90 -7.54 11.61
C GLU A 88 -6.37 -7.92 13.01
N LEU A 89 -5.69 -8.89 13.66
CA LEU A 89 -5.96 -9.27 15.05
C LEU A 89 -5.72 -8.13 16.03
N LEU A 90 -4.72 -7.28 15.77
CA LEU A 90 -4.43 -6.12 16.59
C LEU A 90 -5.36 -4.94 16.30
N LYS A 91 -6.21 -4.97 15.27
CA LYS A 91 -7.08 -3.85 14.92
C LYS A 91 -8.07 -3.57 16.06
N GLY A 92 -8.07 -2.35 16.57
CA GLY A 92 -8.93 -1.93 17.69
C GLY A 92 -8.40 -2.27 19.08
N VAL A 93 -7.30 -3.05 19.19
CA VAL A 93 -6.65 -3.35 20.46
C VAL A 93 -5.81 -2.16 20.92
N ARG A 94 -6.09 -1.63 22.12
CA ARG A 94 -5.40 -0.48 22.72
C ARG A 94 -4.48 -0.88 23.88
N SER A 95 -3.72 -1.96 23.74
CA SER A 95 -2.67 -2.32 24.69
C SER A 95 -1.32 -1.75 24.26
N ASP A 96 -0.43 -1.51 25.22
CA ASP A 96 0.94 -1.05 24.96
C ASP A 96 1.68 -2.04 24.06
N VAL A 97 1.54 -3.34 24.34
CA VAL A 97 2.12 -4.42 23.51
C VAL A 97 1.63 -4.35 22.06
N ALA A 98 0.34 -4.10 21.83
CA ALA A 98 -0.20 -3.96 20.48
C ALA A 98 0.38 -2.73 19.76
N GLN A 99 0.68 -1.66 20.49
CA GLN A 99 1.33 -0.48 19.92
C GLN A 99 2.81 -0.74 19.60
N GLU A 100 3.54 -1.42 20.48
CA GLU A 100 4.93 -1.79 20.26
C GLU A 100 5.08 -2.67 19.02
N ILE A 101 4.23 -3.70 18.89
CA ILE A 101 4.25 -4.59 17.72
C ILE A 101 4.02 -3.80 16.41
N ARG A 102 3.09 -2.85 16.40
CA ARG A 102 2.81 -2.03 15.20
C ARG A 102 3.90 -1.00 14.87
N ARG A 103 4.78 -0.69 15.82
CA ARG A 103 5.86 0.30 15.67
C ARG A 103 7.22 -0.33 15.39
N MET A 104 7.29 -1.65 15.28
CA MET A 104 8.52 -2.34 14.92
C MET A 104 8.99 -1.91 13.52
N PRO A 105 10.29 -1.62 13.33
CA PRO A 105 10.87 -1.36 12.03
C PRO A 105 10.66 -2.52 11.08
N ASP A 106 10.60 -2.21 9.78
CA ASP A 106 10.44 -3.23 8.74
C ASP A 106 11.66 -4.17 8.70
N PHE A 107 12.88 -3.62 8.86
CA PHE A 107 14.11 -4.40 8.76
C PHE A 107 15.11 -4.13 9.88
N VAL A 108 15.86 -5.19 10.20
CA VAL A 108 17.22 -5.10 10.75
C VAL A 108 18.18 -5.46 9.62
N ILE A 109 19.15 -4.60 9.34
CA ILE A 109 20.21 -4.90 8.37
C ILE A 109 21.57 -4.94 9.07
N GLN A 110 22.48 -5.74 8.53
CA GLN A 110 23.86 -5.80 8.99
C GLN A 110 24.82 -5.72 7.82
N ASP A 111 25.76 -4.78 7.86
CA ASP A 111 26.86 -4.73 6.91
C ASP A 111 27.79 -5.92 7.15
N GLN A 112 28.00 -6.78 6.16
CA GLN A 112 28.87 -7.94 6.32
C GLN A 112 30.34 -7.57 6.52
N ARG A 113 30.74 -6.37 6.09
CA ARG A 113 32.13 -5.87 6.15
C ARG A 113 32.46 -5.31 7.51
N SER A 114 31.69 -4.32 7.98
CA SER A 114 31.93 -3.66 9.28
C SER A 114 31.24 -4.35 10.47
N LYS A 115 30.28 -5.25 10.21
CA LYS A 115 29.37 -5.85 11.20
C LYS A 115 28.43 -4.83 11.88
N ALA A 116 28.38 -3.59 11.41
CA ALA A 116 27.44 -2.58 11.89
C ALA A 116 25.99 -3.02 11.60
N VAL A 117 25.10 -2.73 12.55
CA VAL A 117 23.68 -3.13 12.51
C VAL A 117 22.80 -1.89 12.54
N TYR A 118 21.77 -1.87 11.70
CA TYR A 118 20.87 -0.73 11.57
C TYR A 118 19.41 -1.18 11.56
N PHE A 119 18.54 -0.40 12.20
CA PHE A 119 17.09 -0.50 12.03
C PHE A 119 16.67 0.34 10.83
N LEU A 120 15.88 -0.23 9.93
CA LEU A 120 15.29 0.49 8.80
C LEU A 120 13.77 0.45 8.85
N GLU A 121 13.16 1.60 8.60
CA GLU A 121 11.74 1.76 8.32
C GLU A 121 11.60 2.27 6.87
N VAL A 122 10.82 1.60 6.04
CA VAL A 122 10.59 1.96 4.65
C VAL A 122 9.24 2.65 4.50
N LYS A 123 9.24 3.78 3.79
CA LYS A 123 8.01 4.50 3.45
C LYS A 123 7.98 4.83 1.98
N PHE A 124 6.85 4.55 1.33
CA PHE A 124 6.55 5.13 0.02
C PHE A 124 5.77 6.44 0.17
N ARG A 125 6.24 7.50 -0.49
CA ARG A 125 5.50 8.76 -0.65
C ARG A 125 5.69 9.30 -2.06
N ALA A 126 4.59 9.44 -2.81
CA ALA A 126 4.63 10.02 -4.15
C ALA A 126 5.14 11.48 -4.15
N SER A 127 4.87 12.24 -3.08
CA SER A 127 5.38 13.61 -2.89
C SER A 127 6.90 13.68 -2.72
N GLY A 128 7.54 12.58 -2.27
CA GLY A 128 8.94 12.59 -1.87
C GLY A 128 9.21 13.43 -0.61
N GLU A 129 8.19 13.64 0.22
CA GLU A 129 8.27 14.39 1.48
C GLU A 129 7.98 13.51 2.68
N PHE A 130 8.66 13.78 3.79
CA PHE A 130 8.46 13.10 5.07
C PHE A 130 8.85 14.00 6.24
N LYS A 131 7.97 14.10 7.24
CA LYS A 131 8.09 14.98 8.40
C LYS A 131 7.87 14.21 9.69
N LEU A 132 8.26 14.78 10.83
CA LEU A 132 8.10 14.15 12.14
C LEU A 132 6.66 13.74 12.44
N LYS A 133 5.66 14.53 12.04
CA LYS A 133 4.23 14.22 12.21
C LYS A 133 3.75 12.97 11.45
N ASP A 134 4.53 12.49 10.49
CA ASP A 134 4.23 11.28 9.73
C ASP A 134 4.71 10.02 10.47
N LEU A 135 5.51 10.18 11.53
CA LEU A 135 5.94 9.13 12.43
C LEU A 135 4.87 8.92 13.53
N PRO A 136 4.63 7.67 13.99
CA PRO A 136 3.75 7.43 15.12
C PRO A 136 4.21 8.20 16.38
N GLU A 137 3.26 8.70 17.16
CA GLU A 137 3.56 9.31 18.47
C GLU A 137 4.34 8.33 19.35
N ASN A 138 5.41 8.80 20.02
CA ASN A 138 6.28 7.98 20.88
C ASN A 138 6.87 6.76 20.13
N TYR A 139 7.38 6.98 18.92
CA TYR A 139 8.08 5.92 18.18
C TYR A 139 9.36 5.50 18.93
N PRO A 140 9.49 4.22 19.34
CA PRO A 140 10.50 3.82 20.31
C PRO A 140 11.90 3.61 19.71
N TYR A 141 12.02 3.55 18.37
CA TYR A 141 13.28 3.27 17.69
C TYR A 141 13.94 4.57 17.20
N GLU A 142 14.51 5.34 18.14
CA GLU A 142 15.12 6.65 17.86
C GLU A 142 16.33 6.58 16.91
N ASN A 143 17.04 5.45 16.90
CA ASN A 143 18.17 5.18 16.03
C ASN A 143 17.77 4.58 14.66
N ALA A 144 16.47 4.46 14.37
CA ALA A 144 16.00 3.93 13.10
C ALA A 144 16.24 4.93 11.96
N TYR A 145 16.55 4.35 10.80
CA TYR A 145 16.68 5.05 9.53
C TYR A 145 15.38 4.92 8.76
N ILE A 146 14.77 6.06 8.45
CA ILE A 146 13.61 6.14 7.56
C ILE A 146 14.10 6.23 6.12
N ILE A 147 13.86 5.18 5.34
CA ILE A 147 14.12 5.12 3.90
C ILE A 147 12.85 5.54 3.17
N LEU A 148 12.89 6.71 2.54
CA LEU A 148 11.77 7.25 1.76
C LEU A 148 11.93 6.94 0.29
N VAL A 149 11.10 6.02 -0.21
CA VAL A 149 10.97 5.73 -1.64
C VAL A 149 9.92 6.66 -2.26
N SER A 150 10.25 7.23 -3.40
CA SER A 150 9.35 8.10 -4.17
C SER A 150 9.40 7.73 -5.65
N LYS A 151 8.65 8.45 -6.49
CA LYS A 151 8.66 8.27 -7.95
C LYS A 151 9.98 8.66 -8.63
N LYS A 152 10.93 9.24 -7.89
CA LYS A 152 12.16 9.82 -8.47
C LYS A 152 13.42 9.39 -7.74
N HIS A 153 13.35 9.37 -6.41
CA HIS A 153 14.53 9.23 -5.57
C HIS A 153 14.26 8.32 -4.37
N ILE A 154 15.32 7.68 -3.90
CA ILE A 154 15.39 7.03 -2.60
C ILE A 154 16.16 7.97 -1.66
N LYS A 155 15.47 8.46 -0.63
CA LYS A 155 16.01 9.37 0.38
C LYS A 155 16.05 8.69 1.75
N CYS A 156 16.81 9.28 2.67
CA CYS A 156 17.09 8.72 3.98
C CYS A 156 17.19 9.82 5.04
N ILE A 157 16.52 9.61 6.17
CA ILE A 157 16.61 10.46 7.36
C ILE A 157 16.50 9.59 8.60
N THR A 158 17.20 9.92 9.68
CA THR A 158 17.06 9.21 10.96
C THR A 158 15.91 9.79 11.78
N VAL A 159 15.37 8.98 12.71
CA VAL A 159 14.37 9.47 13.66
C VAL A 159 14.94 10.60 14.54
N THR A 160 16.20 10.49 14.99
CA THR A 160 16.89 11.58 15.67
C THR A 160 16.91 12.87 14.85
N GLU A 161 17.26 12.82 13.56
CA GLU A 161 17.24 14.00 12.69
C GLU A 161 15.84 14.61 12.57
N LEU A 162 14.79 13.79 12.50
CA LEU A 162 13.40 14.26 12.50
C LEU A 162 13.02 14.96 13.82
N MET A 163 13.47 14.42 14.96
CA MET A 163 13.26 15.02 16.28
C MET A 163 14.01 16.36 16.45
N GLU A 164 15.16 16.52 15.77
CA GLU A 164 15.89 17.79 15.66
C GLU A 164 15.21 18.80 14.73
N GLY A 165 14.07 18.45 14.11
CA GLY A 165 13.31 19.33 13.22
C GLY A 165 13.78 19.30 11.76
N LYS A 166 14.67 18.38 11.37
CA LYS A 166 14.98 18.15 9.96
C LYS A 166 13.81 17.42 9.31
N GLU A 167 13.69 17.56 7.99
CA GLU A 167 12.64 16.89 7.22
C GLU A 167 13.16 16.54 5.82
N ILE A 168 12.50 15.57 5.20
CA ILE A 168 12.66 15.33 3.78
C ILE A 168 11.64 16.20 3.05
N THR A 169 12.13 17.15 2.26
CA THR A 169 11.32 17.93 1.31
C THR A 169 11.54 17.44 -0.11
N ALA A 170 10.70 17.86 -1.06
CA ALA A 170 10.86 17.50 -2.48
C ALA A 170 12.27 17.81 -3.01
N ASN A 171 12.83 18.97 -2.65
CA ASN A 171 14.13 19.45 -3.13
C ASN A 171 15.31 19.11 -2.20
N SER A 172 15.04 18.50 -1.04
CA SER A 172 16.08 18.10 -0.10
C SER A 172 17.03 17.06 -0.71
N LYS A 173 18.31 17.15 -0.37
CA LYS A 173 19.39 16.27 -0.88
C LYS A 173 19.69 15.11 0.06
N ASN A 174 18.71 14.65 0.83
CA ASN A 174 18.79 13.53 1.76
C ASN A 174 18.92 12.17 1.03
N TYR A 175 19.66 12.09 -0.07
CA TYR A 175 19.76 10.87 -0.88
C TYR A 175 20.41 9.74 -0.09
N LEU A 176 19.86 8.52 -0.21
CA LEU A 176 20.39 7.34 0.47
C LEU A 176 21.88 7.12 0.14
N GLY A 177 22.25 7.20 -1.13
CA GLY A 177 23.66 7.06 -1.56
C GLY A 177 24.61 8.18 -1.10
N SER A 178 24.14 9.17 -0.35
CA SER A 178 24.99 10.19 0.31
C SER A 178 25.25 9.88 1.79
N ARG A 179 24.62 8.86 2.36
CA ARG A 179 24.84 8.41 3.75
C ARG A 179 26.14 7.62 3.83
N LYS A 180 27.10 8.15 4.58
CA LYS A 180 28.46 7.60 4.66
C LYS A 180 28.53 6.33 5.52
N GLU A 181 27.65 6.24 6.52
CA GLU A 181 27.53 5.10 7.42
C GLU A 181 27.24 3.78 6.69
N PHE A 182 26.60 3.85 5.52
CA PHE A 182 26.24 2.66 4.76
C PHE A 182 27.28 2.25 3.70
N ASP A 183 28.22 3.14 3.35
CA ASP A 183 29.25 2.89 2.33
C ASP A 183 28.70 2.20 1.06
N LEU A 184 27.73 2.86 0.42
CA LEU A 184 26.93 2.28 -0.67
C LEU A 184 27.54 2.56 -2.04
N ASP A 185 27.49 1.58 -2.94
CA ASP A 185 27.86 1.77 -4.35
C ASP A 185 26.82 2.64 -5.07
N LYS A 186 27.26 3.80 -5.57
CA LYS A 186 26.40 4.78 -6.23
C LYS A 186 25.71 4.24 -7.49
N LYS A 187 26.35 3.35 -8.25
CA LYS A 187 25.74 2.78 -9.47
C LYS A 187 24.55 1.91 -9.11
N VAL A 188 24.71 1.04 -8.12
CA VAL A 188 23.62 0.20 -7.61
C VAL A 188 22.46 1.07 -7.11
N ILE A 189 22.74 2.13 -6.33
CA ILE A 189 21.68 3.06 -5.90
C ILE A 189 20.94 3.70 -7.07
N ILE A 190 21.64 4.07 -8.15
CA ILE A 190 21.02 4.64 -9.35
C ILE A 190 20.12 3.61 -10.04
N ASP A 191 20.57 2.37 -10.19
CA ASP A 191 19.78 1.29 -10.80
C ASP A 191 18.49 1.05 -10.01
N PHE A 192 18.57 1.02 -8.68
CA PHE A 192 17.38 0.88 -7.83
C PHE A 192 16.49 2.13 -7.82
N CYS A 193 17.04 3.33 -7.99
CA CYS A 193 16.22 4.52 -8.24
C CYS A 193 15.45 4.37 -9.56
N ASN A 194 16.07 3.85 -10.62
CA ASN A 194 15.41 3.62 -11.90
C ASN A 194 14.30 2.56 -11.79
N PHE A 195 14.51 1.49 -11.04
CA PHE A 195 13.46 0.52 -10.72
C PHE A 195 12.29 1.17 -9.98
N ALA A 196 12.56 2.04 -8.99
CA ALA A 196 11.51 2.80 -8.32
C ALA A 196 10.70 3.66 -9.29
N VAL A 197 11.36 4.35 -10.24
CA VAL A 197 10.66 5.12 -11.28
C VAL A 197 9.74 4.21 -12.09
N GLN A 198 10.22 3.04 -12.53
CA GLN A 198 9.43 2.09 -13.32
C GLN A 198 8.22 1.55 -12.54
N PHE A 199 8.41 1.15 -11.27
CA PHE A 199 7.32 0.60 -10.47
C PHE A 199 6.27 1.64 -10.06
N PHE A 200 6.67 2.91 -9.93
CA PHE A 200 5.81 3.97 -9.38
C PHE A 200 5.47 5.09 -10.38
N GLU A 201 5.69 4.88 -11.68
CA GLU A 201 5.43 5.88 -12.74
C GLU A 201 4.00 6.42 -12.68
N ASN A 202 3.01 5.51 -12.67
CA ASN A 202 1.58 5.81 -12.73
C ASN A 202 0.90 5.98 -11.36
N VAL A 203 1.69 6.07 -10.28
CA VAL A 203 1.21 5.83 -8.90
C VAL A 203 0.64 7.04 -8.15
#